data_AF-A0A956T0S8-F1
#
_entry.id   AF-A0A956T0S8-F1
#
_cell.length_a   1.000
_cell.length_b   1.000
_cell.length_c   1.000
_cell.angle_alpha   90.00
_cell.angle_beta   90.00
_cell.angle_gamma   90.00
#
_symmetry.space_group_name_H-M   'P 1'
#
loop_
_entity.id
_entity.type
_entity.pdbx_description
1 polymer ?
#
loop_
_entity_poly.entity_id
_entity_poly.type
_entity_poly.pdbx_seq_one_letter_code
_entity_poly.pdbx_strand_id
1 'polypeptide(L)'
;DLVVHSLGGLNSRAYLQDADEKVNKLVQLGTPNHGSQLANMEIFMRENFDYPVIPKTDDPEVRRVLEQLSVDKNDGDGNAKNPWLRALNDDWSNQRGKADVMVVAGAGVPTLTGGPGITVLGDGVVARRSAKLDGVENKTIWFKTHGGLQNSAKVMENMAKFLTGQSLPSDENLFDRPEDAVRAAQLLNKESTEVQPGKPASAEEVKRAVRLPLLDPAFQIGLGLGVLSSILGGPKEVLPLVEIALSSENSQNEVHADYDVDLQRAENPVIGSGSVNSTSFAEVANLKEGKVYWNSALNLKSSSLVMEVGEDEQSVLMKGQLGGVPTDLTLSIVKDDKGRVTGMQTVGKFNEEPYNVSSSLNLEGLILGGGAQHHSDMHVTGVVNGENLDRTYQVKVKRNRGNLELSAHHQPNTEDQQMVGVDVKVKERSSRS
;
A
#
# COMPACT_ATOMS: atom_id res chain seq x y z
N ASP A 1 12.47 9.27 28.39
CA ASP A 1 12.11 8.62 27.11
C ASP A 1 13.20 8.86 26.09
N LEU A 2 13.36 7.95 25.13
CA LEU A 2 14.35 8.03 24.06
C LEU A 2 13.66 7.88 22.70
N VAL A 3 14.03 8.73 21.76
CA VAL A 3 13.64 8.61 20.34
C VAL A 3 14.92 8.53 19.54
N VAL A 4 15.05 7.49 18.74
CA VAL A 4 16.29 7.19 18.02
C VAL A 4 15.99 6.79 16.58
N HIS A 5 16.94 7.06 15.69
CA HIS A 5 16.84 6.77 14.27
C HIS A 5 18.00 5.90 13.82
N SER A 6 17.72 4.94 12.94
CA SER A 6 18.73 4.08 12.30
C SER A 6 19.63 3.40 13.34
N LEU A 7 20.96 3.51 13.22
CA LEU A 7 21.97 2.99 14.15
C LEU A 7 21.72 3.40 15.61
N GLY A 8 21.11 4.57 15.85
CA GLY A 8 20.78 5.02 17.21
C GLY A 8 19.93 4.02 17.97
N GLY A 9 19.07 3.25 17.29
CA GLY A 9 18.29 2.18 17.93
C GLY A 9 19.13 1.00 18.40
N LEU A 10 20.16 0.63 17.65
CA LEU A 10 21.10 -0.42 18.06
C LEU A 10 21.96 0.04 19.24
N ASN A 11 22.41 1.30 19.21
CA ASN A 11 23.17 1.89 20.33
C ASN A 11 22.33 1.97 21.61
N SER A 12 21.06 2.35 21.52
CA SER A 12 20.15 2.32 22.67
C SER A 12 19.92 0.91 23.21
N ARG A 13 19.86 -0.10 22.33
CA ARG A 13 19.76 -1.51 22.75
C ARG A 13 21.01 -1.99 23.46
N ALA A 14 22.19 -1.63 22.95
CA ALA A 14 23.46 -1.92 23.62
C ALA A 14 23.53 -1.25 24.99
N TYR A 15 23.09 0.01 25.12
CA TYR A 15 22.97 0.66 26.42
C TYR A 15 22.03 -0.12 27.35
N LEU A 16 20.86 -0.56 26.88
CA LEU A 16 19.91 -1.34 27.71
C LEU A 16 20.45 -2.72 28.10
N GLN A 17 21.31 -3.34 27.30
CA GLN A 17 21.96 -4.60 27.65
C GLN A 17 22.78 -4.45 28.93
N ASP A 18 23.63 -3.41 29.00
CA ASP A 18 24.61 -3.23 30.07
C ASP A 18 24.13 -2.35 31.24
N ALA A 19 23.17 -1.46 31.01
CA ALA A 19 22.74 -0.50 32.03
C ALA A 19 21.88 -1.15 33.13
N ASP A 20 22.12 -0.74 34.38
CA ASP A 20 21.24 -1.02 35.51
C ASP A 20 20.01 -0.10 35.52
N GLU A 21 20.10 1.04 34.81
CA GLU A 21 19.02 2.02 34.69
C GLU A 21 18.02 1.66 33.59
N LYS A 22 16.75 2.00 33.84
CA LYS A 22 15.65 1.76 32.89
C LYS A 22 15.41 2.97 32.01
N VAL A 23 15.01 2.72 30.76
CA VAL A 23 14.44 3.74 29.88
C VAL A 23 12.93 3.58 29.92
N ASN A 24 12.19 4.62 30.32
CA ASN A 24 10.74 4.54 30.42
C ASN A 24 10.08 4.13 29.08
N LYS A 25 10.30 4.91 28.01
CA LYS A 25 9.86 4.59 26.65
C LYS A 25 10.98 4.76 25.62
N LEU A 26 11.10 3.84 24.68
CA LEU A 26 12.06 3.85 23.57
C LEU A 26 11.32 3.76 22.22
N VAL A 27 11.49 4.76 21.37
CA VAL A 27 10.97 4.78 20.00
C VAL A 27 12.12 4.60 19.01
N GLN A 28 12.06 3.54 18.22
CA GLN A 28 13.05 3.20 17.21
C GLN A 28 12.51 3.50 15.80
N LEU A 29 13.14 4.43 15.09
CA LEU A 29 12.76 4.83 13.74
C LEU A 29 13.70 4.22 12.70
N GLY A 30 13.20 3.30 11.88
CA GLY A 30 13.98 2.67 10.81
C GLY A 30 15.19 1.88 11.32
N THR A 31 15.24 1.49 12.59
CA THR A 31 16.40 0.80 13.15
C THR A 31 16.60 -0.57 12.49
N PRO A 32 17.79 -0.91 11.99
CA PRO A 32 18.07 -2.23 11.41
C PRO A 32 18.32 -3.27 12.51
N ASN A 33 17.27 -3.66 13.24
CA ASN A 33 17.35 -4.60 14.36
C ASN A 33 17.92 -5.98 13.99
N HIS A 34 17.84 -6.38 12.72
CA HIS A 34 18.53 -7.57 12.16
C HIS A 34 19.52 -7.22 11.03
N GLY A 35 19.96 -5.95 10.97
CA GLY A 35 20.96 -5.44 10.05
C GLY A 35 20.41 -5.07 8.66
N SER A 36 21.26 -4.43 7.85
CA SER A 36 20.94 -3.98 6.50
C SER A 36 21.80 -4.70 5.47
N GLN A 37 21.16 -5.20 4.41
CA GLN A 37 21.92 -5.77 3.30
C GLN A 37 22.70 -4.70 2.53
N LEU A 38 22.28 -3.43 2.60
CA LEU A 38 23.05 -2.34 2.03
C LEU A 38 24.43 -2.25 2.70
N ALA A 39 24.51 -2.40 4.03
CA ALA A 39 25.79 -2.40 4.73
C ALA A 39 26.69 -3.57 4.29
N ASN A 40 26.13 -4.78 4.12
CA ASN A 40 26.88 -5.92 3.58
C ASN A 40 27.41 -5.65 2.16
N MET A 41 26.60 -5.04 1.30
CA MET A 41 27.02 -4.68 -0.05
C MET A 41 28.14 -3.63 -0.03
N GLU A 42 28.05 -2.63 0.84
CA GLU A 42 29.09 -1.61 1.00
C GLU A 42 30.43 -2.19 1.44
N ILE A 43 30.41 -3.09 2.44
CA ILE A 43 31.62 -3.81 2.89
C ILE A 43 32.20 -4.61 1.73
N PHE A 44 31.37 -5.39 1.03
CA PHE A 44 31.80 -6.18 -0.12
C PHE A 44 32.44 -5.33 -1.23
N MET A 45 31.84 -4.19 -1.56
CA MET A 45 32.37 -3.28 -2.59
C MET A 45 33.72 -2.68 -2.20
N ARG A 46 33.90 -2.32 -0.92
CA ARG A 46 35.18 -1.80 -0.40
C ARG A 46 36.27 -2.86 -0.41
N GLU A 47 35.96 -4.06 0.10
CA GLU A 47 36.95 -5.12 0.25
C GLU A 47 37.39 -5.75 -1.06
N ASN A 48 36.48 -5.87 -2.04
CA ASN A 48 36.74 -6.59 -3.28
C ASN A 48 37.05 -5.67 -4.47
N PHE A 49 36.64 -4.41 -4.41
CA PHE A 49 36.77 -3.47 -5.53
C PHE A 49 37.38 -2.12 -5.16
N ASP A 50 37.77 -1.90 -3.89
CA ASP A 50 38.30 -0.61 -3.40
C ASP A 50 37.38 0.58 -3.75
N TYR A 51 36.07 0.33 -3.70
CA TYR A 51 35.06 1.26 -4.18
C TYR A 51 34.04 1.62 -3.09
N PRO A 52 34.28 2.68 -2.30
CA PRO A 52 33.33 3.14 -1.29
C PRO A 52 32.13 3.84 -1.96
N VAL A 53 30.93 3.24 -1.87
CA VAL A 53 29.73 3.80 -2.51
C VAL A 53 29.08 4.81 -1.58
N ILE A 54 28.71 4.41 -0.36
CA ILE A 54 28.16 5.31 0.68
C ILE A 54 28.70 4.94 2.07
N PRO A 55 29.28 5.89 2.84
CA PRO A 55 29.79 7.19 2.40
C PRO A 55 31.05 7.01 1.53
N LYS A 56 31.38 7.95 0.63
CA LYS A 56 32.54 7.85 -0.30
C LYS A 56 33.93 7.87 0.37
N THR A 57 33.99 7.86 1.70
CA THR A 57 35.24 7.77 2.46
C THR A 57 35.47 6.33 2.90
N ASP A 58 36.72 5.92 2.96
CA ASP A 58 37.14 4.61 3.47
C ASP A 58 37.84 4.73 4.83
N ASP A 59 37.11 5.33 5.76
CA ASP A 59 37.55 5.54 7.13
C ASP A 59 37.35 4.26 7.99
N PRO A 60 38.32 3.87 8.85
CA PRO A 60 38.16 2.75 9.76
C PRO A 60 36.91 2.82 10.66
N GLU A 61 36.49 4.01 11.07
CA GLU A 61 35.27 4.19 11.87
C GLU A 61 34.01 3.90 11.04
N VAL A 62 34.00 4.30 9.77
CA VAL A 62 32.91 3.98 8.83
C VAL A 62 32.80 2.48 8.63
N ARG A 63 33.93 1.79 8.46
CA ARG A 63 33.96 0.33 8.34
C ARG A 63 33.37 -0.35 9.58
N ARG A 64 33.78 0.08 10.78
CA ARG A 64 33.23 -0.43 12.05
C ARG A 64 31.71 -0.21 12.15
N VAL A 65 31.21 0.94 11.71
CA VAL A 65 29.75 1.21 11.68
C VAL A 65 29.03 0.31 10.68
N LEU A 66 29.61 0.10 9.49
CA LEU A 66 29.05 -0.81 8.49
C LEU A 66 29.00 -2.26 9.00
N GLU A 67 30.04 -2.70 9.71
CA GLU A 67 30.06 -4.01 10.38
C GLU A 67 28.95 -4.12 11.42
N GLN A 68 28.72 -3.10 12.24
CA GLN A 68 27.60 -3.08 13.20
C GLN A 68 26.23 -3.13 12.52
N LEU A 69 26.09 -2.47 11.37
CA LEU A 69 24.87 -2.44 10.56
C LEU A 69 24.70 -3.67 9.66
N SER A 70 25.71 -4.54 9.56
CA SER A 70 25.69 -5.73 8.71
C SER A 70 24.61 -6.71 9.16
N VAL A 71 24.09 -7.51 8.23
CA VAL A 71 22.98 -8.44 8.51
C VAL A 71 23.40 -9.50 9.52
N ASP A 72 22.57 -9.72 10.54
CA ASP A 72 22.75 -10.82 11.48
C ASP A 72 22.40 -12.17 10.82
N LYS A 73 23.43 -12.83 10.29
CA LYS A 73 23.36 -14.15 9.66
C LYS A 73 24.58 -14.98 10.02
N ASN A 74 24.43 -16.29 9.94
CA ASN A 74 25.59 -17.17 10.00
C ASN A 74 26.33 -17.18 8.66
N ASP A 75 27.65 -17.37 8.71
CA ASP A 75 28.48 -17.69 7.56
C ASP A 75 28.33 -19.17 7.14
N GLY A 76 29.12 -19.59 6.14
CA GLY A 76 29.11 -20.97 5.64
C GLY A 76 29.57 -22.01 6.67
N ASP A 77 30.27 -21.56 7.72
CA ASP A 77 30.82 -22.41 8.79
C ASP A 77 29.94 -22.36 10.06
N GLY A 78 28.82 -21.62 10.02
CA GLY A 78 27.87 -21.50 11.12
C GLY A 78 28.19 -20.38 12.12
N ASN A 79 29.26 -19.62 11.94
CA ASN A 79 29.61 -18.50 12.83
C ASN A 79 28.77 -17.27 12.48
N ALA A 80 28.42 -16.45 13.48
CA ALA A 80 27.72 -15.20 13.23
C ALA A 80 28.61 -14.21 12.45
N LYS A 81 28.15 -13.74 11.29
CA LYS A 81 28.81 -12.69 10.50
C LYS A 81 28.83 -11.34 11.21
N ASN A 82 27.82 -11.08 12.04
CA ASN A 82 27.75 -9.91 12.91
C ASN A 82 27.59 -10.37 14.37
N PRO A 83 28.68 -10.75 15.06
CA PRO A 83 28.61 -11.24 16.43
C PRO A 83 28.03 -10.21 17.41
N TRP A 84 28.29 -8.92 17.16
CA TRP A 84 27.78 -7.85 18.01
C TRP A 84 26.25 -7.72 17.91
N LEU A 85 25.70 -7.69 16.70
CA LEU A 85 24.25 -7.64 16.52
C LEU A 85 23.56 -8.93 16.96
N ARG A 86 24.21 -10.09 16.76
CA ARG A 86 23.71 -11.37 17.29
C ARG A 86 23.60 -11.32 18.82
N ALA A 87 24.63 -10.85 19.52
CA ALA A 87 24.60 -10.71 20.97
C ALA A 87 23.48 -9.77 21.44
N LEU A 88 23.21 -8.67 20.71
CA LEU A 88 22.08 -7.80 20.99
C LEU A 88 20.72 -8.50 20.79
N ASN A 89 20.60 -9.34 19.76
CA ASN A 89 19.37 -10.08 19.46
C ASN A 89 19.13 -11.21 20.47
N ASP A 90 20.18 -11.91 20.88
CA ASP A 90 20.11 -12.99 21.87
C ASP A 90 19.70 -12.49 23.26
N ASP A 91 20.09 -11.25 23.63
CA ASP A 91 19.72 -10.62 24.91
C ASP A 91 18.43 -9.77 24.83
N TRP A 92 17.64 -9.91 23.76
CA TRP A 92 16.46 -9.07 23.56
C TRP A 92 15.44 -9.15 24.71
N SER A 93 15.25 -10.33 25.30
CA SER A 93 14.30 -10.51 26.42
C SER A 93 14.68 -9.67 27.64
N ASN A 94 15.96 -9.52 27.94
CA ASN A 94 16.45 -8.66 29.02
C ASN A 94 16.25 -7.17 28.68
N GLN A 95 16.65 -6.76 27.47
CA GLN A 95 16.50 -5.38 26.98
C GLN A 95 15.03 -4.91 27.03
N ARG A 96 14.10 -5.75 26.57
CA ARG A 96 12.66 -5.46 26.58
C ARG A 96 12.09 -5.36 28.00
N GLY A 97 12.69 -6.02 28.99
CA GLY A 97 12.31 -5.85 30.40
C GLY A 97 12.70 -4.50 31.01
N LYS A 98 13.57 -3.74 30.32
CA LYS A 98 14.12 -2.46 30.79
C LYS A 98 13.55 -1.24 30.07
N ALA A 99 12.74 -1.43 29.02
CA ALA A 99 12.05 -0.35 28.33
C ALA A 99 10.73 -0.78 27.68
N ASP A 100 9.73 0.11 27.66
CA ASP A 100 8.59 -0.01 26.75
C ASP A 100 9.01 0.47 25.37
N VAL A 101 8.88 -0.37 24.34
CA VAL A 101 9.49 -0.14 23.03
C VAL A 101 8.43 -0.09 21.94
N MET A 102 8.51 0.95 21.10
CA MET A 102 7.82 1.04 19.82
C MET A 102 8.82 1.08 18.68
N VAL A 103 8.60 0.24 17.68
CA VAL A 103 9.33 0.24 16.41
C VAL A 103 8.48 0.92 15.34
N VAL A 104 9.12 1.77 14.55
CA VAL A 104 8.55 2.39 13.36
C VAL A 104 9.40 1.99 12.15
N ALA A 105 8.87 1.16 11.27
CA ALA A 105 9.54 0.69 10.07
C ALA A 105 8.96 1.38 8.82
N GLY A 106 9.81 1.78 7.87
CA GLY A 106 9.33 2.22 6.57
C GLY A 106 9.02 1.05 5.62
N ALA A 107 8.13 1.29 4.67
CA ALA A 107 7.73 0.37 3.61
C ALA A 107 7.45 1.15 2.32
N GLY A 108 7.32 0.46 1.19
CA GLY A 108 7.01 1.05 -0.11
C GLY A 108 8.20 1.66 -0.85
N VAL A 109 9.44 1.49 -0.35
CA VAL A 109 10.66 1.93 -1.03
C VAL A 109 11.53 0.71 -1.35
N PRO A 110 12.07 0.58 -2.59
CA PRO A 110 12.96 -0.52 -2.95
C PRO A 110 14.18 -0.61 -2.03
N THR A 111 14.35 -1.73 -1.34
CA THR A 111 15.39 -2.01 -0.34
C THR A 111 16.04 -3.37 -0.60
N LEU A 112 17.37 -3.44 -0.47
CA LEU A 112 18.11 -4.70 -0.56
C LEU A 112 17.72 -5.67 0.56
N THR A 113 17.59 -6.94 0.21
CA THR A 113 17.26 -8.01 1.15
C THR A 113 18.39 -9.01 1.26
N GLY A 114 18.56 -9.69 2.40
CA GLY A 114 19.69 -10.60 2.65
C GLY A 114 19.85 -11.83 1.73
N GLY A 115 19.16 -11.92 0.59
CA GLY A 115 19.37 -12.91 -0.48
C GLY A 115 19.59 -12.20 -1.83
N PRO A 116 19.59 -12.92 -2.97
CA PRO A 116 19.60 -12.28 -4.28
C PRO A 116 18.23 -11.59 -4.51
N GLY A 117 18.07 -10.35 -4.08
CA GLY A 117 16.82 -9.62 -4.31
C GLY A 117 16.67 -8.26 -3.61
N ILE A 118 15.85 -7.43 -4.25
CA ILE A 118 15.34 -6.14 -3.73
C ILE A 118 13.87 -6.39 -3.33
N THR A 119 13.41 -5.80 -2.23
CA THR A 119 12.00 -5.79 -1.80
C THR A 119 11.49 -4.36 -1.78
N VAL A 120 10.19 -4.13 -1.99
CA VAL A 120 9.59 -2.82 -1.67
C VAL A 120 9.16 -2.72 -0.21
N LEU A 121 9.30 -3.80 0.56
CA LEU A 121 8.96 -3.86 1.97
C LEU A 121 10.13 -3.35 2.81
N GLY A 122 10.48 -2.08 2.61
CA GLY A 122 11.50 -1.37 3.35
C GLY A 122 11.49 0.12 3.03
N ASP A 123 12.48 0.82 3.57
CA ASP A 123 12.60 2.28 3.48
C ASP A 123 13.73 2.76 2.56
N GLY A 124 14.23 1.91 1.67
CA GLY A 124 15.41 2.15 0.84
C GLY A 124 16.73 1.71 1.47
N VAL A 125 16.79 1.50 2.78
CA VAL A 125 18.03 1.11 3.50
C VAL A 125 17.80 -0.12 4.37
N VAL A 126 16.70 -0.15 5.11
CA VAL A 126 16.33 -1.18 6.07
C VAL A 126 15.07 -1.88 5.60
N ALA A 127 15.15 -3.20 5.43
CA ALA A 127 13.98 -3.98 5.11
C ALA A 127 13.05 -3.99 6.33
N ARG A 128 11.74 -3.88 6.12
CA ARG A 128 10.71 -3.86 7.18
C ARG A 128 10.86 -5.03 8.15
N ARG A 129 11.16 -6.23 7.61
CA ARG A 129 11.42 -7.43 8.41
C ARG A 129 12.65 -7.32 9.33
N SER A 130 13.66 -6.56 8.90
CA SER A 130 14.87 -6.32 9.70
C SER A 130 14.60 -5.32 10.83
N ALA A 131 13.67 -4.39 10.63
CA ALA A 131 13.31 -3.44 11.66
C ALA A 131 12.48 -4.04 12.80
N LYS A 132 11.73 -5.12 12.55
CA LYS A 132 10.86 -5.74 13.56
C LYS A 132 11.65 -6.28 14.76
N LEU A 133 11.01 -6.30 15.92
CA LEU A 133 11.45 -7.00 17.13
C LEU A 133 10.25 -7.75 17.72
N ASP A 134 10.52 -8.83 18.45
CA ASP A 134 9.45 -9.69 18.95
C ASP A 134 8.70 -9.08 20.13
N GLY A 135 7.37 -9.04 19.97
CA GLY A 135 6.37 -8.59 20.92
C GLY A 135 6.41 -7.10 21.29
N VAL A 136 7.00 -6.26 20.44
CA VAL A 136 6.87 -4.79 20.57
C VAL A 136 5.80 -4.24 19.65
N GLU A 137 5.28 -3.07 19.99
CA GLU A 137 4.40 -2.33 19.09
C GLU A 137 5.19 -1.96 17.83
N ASN A 138 4.67 -2.35 16.66
CA ASN A 138 5.31 -2.08 15.38
C ASN A 138 4.39 -1.26 14.49
N LYS A 139 4.88 -0.11 14.03
CA LYS A 139 4.19 0.77 13.09
C LYS A 139 4.89 0.72 11.75
N THR A 140 4.10 0.57 10.69
CA THR A 140 4.61 0.66 9.31
C THR A 140 4.26 2.02 8.72
N ILE A 141 5.24 2.67 8.09
CA ILE A 141 5.07 3.94 7.39
C ILE A 141 5.38 3.74 5.91
N TRP A 142 4.36 3.81 5.08
CA TRP A 142 4.51 3.57 3.65
C TRP A 142 5.01 4.79 2.88
N PHE A 143 5.76 4.51 1.81
CA PHE A 143 6.32 5.46 0.84
C PHE A 143 7.19 6.54 1.47
N LYS A 144 7.90 6.20 2.55
CA LYS A 144 8.90 7.06 3.17
C LYS A 144 10.27 6.39 3.09
N THR A 145 11.23 7.16 2.62
CA THR A 145 12.64 6.76 2.63
C THR A 145 13.17 6.73 4.05
N HIS A 146 14.28 6.05 4.26
CA HIS A 146 14.92 5.85 5.55
C HIS A 146 15.15 7.17 6.30
N GLY A 147 15.70 8.17 5.61
CA GLY A 147 15.89 9.53 6.15
C GLY A 147 14.61 10.37 6.23
N GLY A 148 13.55 9.98 5.52
CA GLY A 148 12.24 10.64 5.54
C GLY A 148 11.35 10.25 6.72
N LEU A 149 11.66 9.15 7.42
CA LEU A 149 10.87 8.67 8.56
C LEU A 149 10.76 9.70 9.69
N GLN A 150 11.86 10.36 10.04
CA GLN A 150 11.91 11.37 11.11
C GLN A 150 11.08 12.63 10.81
N ASN A 151 10.78 12.89 9.54
CA ASN A 151 9.99 14.05 9.10
C ASN A 151 8.55 13.68 8.76
N SER A 152 8.11 12.45 9.06
CA SER A 152 6.75 12.01 8.78
C SER A 152 5.81 12.46 9.90
N ALA A 153 4.75 13.17 9.51
CA ALA A 153 3.64 13.54 10.37
C ALA A 153 3.12 12.35 11.18
N LYS A 154 2.89 11.22 10.51
CA LYS A 154 2.40 10.01 11.14
C LYS A 154 3.36 9.39 12.14
N VAL A 155 4.66 9.48 11.86
CA VAL A 155 5.68 9.08 12.82
C VAL A 155 5.61 9.95 14.05
N MET A 156 5.46 11.26 13.89
CA MET A 156 5.28 12.19 15.01
C MET A 156 3.99 11.92 15.79
N GLU A 157 2.87 11.66 15.13
CA GLU A 157 1.61 11.30 15.78
C GLU A 157 1.72 10.00 16.59
N ASN A 158 2.24 8.93 15.96
CA ASN A 158 2.41 7.63 16.62
C ASN A 158 3.37 7.75 17.81
N MET A 159 4.46 8.49 17.63
CA MET A 159 5.43 8.77 18.68
C MET A 159 4.80 9.59 19.81
N ALA A 160 4.08 10.67 19.52
CA ALA A 160 3.40 11.47 20.54
C ALA A 160 2.42 10.62 21.33
N LYS A 161 1.56 9.85 20.65
CA LYS A 161 0.61 8.93 21.28
C LYS A 161 1.32 7.89 22.14
N PHE A 162 2.39 7.29 21.63
CA PHE A 162 3.16 6.30 22.38
C PHE A 162 3.81 6.91 23.62
N LEU A 163 4.45 8.09 23.49
CA LEU A 163 5.17 8.75 24.57
C LEU A 163 4.23 9.29 25.66
N THR A 164 3.15 9.97 25.28
CA THR A 164 2.26 10.67 26.23
C THR A 164 1.02 9.87 26.62
N GLY A 165 0.67 8.84 25.84
CA GLY A 165 -0.61 8.13 25.96
C GLY A 165 -1.79 8.88 25.33
N GLN A 166 -1.57 10.06 24.76
CA GLN A 166 -2.62 10.92 24.19
C GLN A 166 -2.39 11.15 22.69
N SER A 167 -3.45 11.04 21.90
CA SER A 167 -3.41 11.46 20.50
C SER A 167 -3.23 12.98 20.41
N LEU A 168 -2.48 13.46 19.41
CA LEU A 168 -2.41 14.90 19.12
C LEU A 168 -3.81 15.42 18.76
N PRO A 169 -4.24 16.58 19.26
CA PRO A 169 -5.44 17.26 18.81
C PRO A 169 -5.42 17.48 17.30
N SER A 170 -6.57 17.33 16.64
CA SER A 170 -6.67 17.45 15.17
C SER A 170 -6.30 18.85 14.65
N ASP A 171 -6.46 19.88 15.48
CA ASP A 171 -6.08 21.27 15.24
C ASP A 171 -4.60 21.57 15.53
N GLU A 172 -3.92 20.68 16.26
CA GLU A 172 -2.46 20.71 16.46
C GLU A 172 -1.71 19.79 15.47
N ASN A 173 -2.44 19.10 14.59
CA ASN A 173 -1.82 18.34 13.50
C ASN A 173 -1.27 19.30 12.44
N LEU A 174 -0.02 19.74 12.66
CA LEU A 174 0.70 20.70 11.82
C LEU A 174 0.87 20.27 10.35
N PHE A 175 0.46 19.04 9.99
CA PHE A 175 0.74 18.37 8.73
C PHE A 175 -0.51 17.93 7.94
N ASP A 176 -1.71 18.27 8.40
CA ASP A 176 -2.98 18.11 7.67
C ASP A 176 -3.71 19.45 7.65
N ARG A 177 -3.17 20.42 6.91
CA ARG A 177 -3.71 21.78 6.95
C ARG A 177 -4.88 21.93 5.96
N PRO A 178 -5.96 22.62 6.35
CA PRO A 178 -7.13 22.91 5.50
C PRO A 178 -6.79 23.57 4.15
N GLU A 179 -5.65 24.25 4.06
CA GLU A 179 -5.14 24.89 2.84
C GLU A 179 -4.81 23.92 1.69
N ASP A 180 -4.47 22.66 1.98
CA ASP A 180 -4.21 21.65 0.95
C ASP A 180 -5.50 21.22 0.23
N ALA A 181 -6.63 21.18 0.94
CA ALA A 181 -7.95 20.92 0.37
C ALA A 181 -8.44 22.07 -0.53
N VAL A 182 -8.11 23.32 -0.19
CA VAL A 182 -8.44 24.50 -1.00
C VAL A 182 -7.64 24.53 -2.31
N ARG A 183 -6.39 24.09 -2.28
CA ARG A 183 -5.52 24.02 -3.46
C ARG A 183 -6.01 22.99 -4.48
N ALA A 184 -6.54 21.86 -4.02
CA ALA A 184 -7.18 20.85 -4.87
C ALA A 184 -8.45 21.40 -5.56
N ALA A 185 -9.27 22.19 -4.85
CA ALA A 185 -10.46 22.82 -5.42
C ALA A 185 -10.14 23.85 -6.52
N GLN A 186 -8.98 24.52 -6.44
CA GLN A 186 -8.55 25.49 -7.45
C GLN A 186 -8.10 24.84 -8.77
N LEU A 187 -7.69 23.58 -8.76
CA LEU A 187 -7.31 22.84 -9.97
C LEU A 187 -8.54 22.49 -10.84
N LEU A 188 -9.73 22.39 -10.25
CA LEU A 188 -11.00 22.07 -10.93
C LEU A 188 -11.51 23.17 -11.87
N ASN A 189 -11.16 24.43 -11.62
CA ASN A 189 -11.70 25.57 -12.37
C ASN A 189 -11.01 25.80 -13.73
N LYS A 190 -10.04 24.97 -14.13
CA LYS A 190 -9.28 25.17 -15.38
C LYS A 190 -9.74 24.34 -16.59
N GLU A 191 -10.61 23.33 -16.43
CA GLU A 191 -10.89 22.37 -17.53
C GLU A 191 -12.36 22.10 -17.85
N SER A 192 -13.31 22.91 -17.39
CA SER A 192 -14.73 22.72 -17.78
C SER A 192 -15.07 23.45 -19.08
N THR A 193 -14.99 22.73 -20.20
CA THR A 193 -15.62 23.13 -21.49
C THR A 193 -16.86 22.28 -21.77
N GLU A 194 -17.98 22.98 -22.01
CA GLU A 194 -19.27 22.59 -22.62
C GLU A 194 -19.95 21.26 -22.23
N VAL A 195 -21.09 21.35 -21.53
CA VAL A 195 -22.05 20.24 -21.27
C VAL A 195 -23.40 20.55 -21.91
N GLN A 196 -23.98 19.58 -22.62
CA GLN A 196 -25.31 19.64 -23.25
C GLN A 196 -26.47 19.55 -22.23
N PRO A 197 -27.67 20.09 -22.54
CA PRO A 197 -28.74 20.26 -21.56
C PRO A 197 -29.55 18.97 -21.36
N GLY A 198 -29.15 18.15 -20.38
CA GLY A 198 -30.00 17.16 -19.71
C GLY A 198 -30.35 17.63 -18.29
N LYS A 199 -31.43 17.10 -17.70
CA LYS A 199 -31.76 17.37 -16.29
C LYS A 199 -30.61 16.83 -15.42
N PRO A 200 -29.92 17.66 -14.61
CA PRO A 200 -28.78 17.21 -13.83
C PRO A 200 -29.22 16.14 -12.82
N ALA A 201 -28.43 15.07 -12.70
CA ALA A 201 -28.66 14.03 -11.70
C ALA A 201 -28.58 14.62 -10.28
N SER A 202 -29.42 14.14 -9.37
CA SER A 202 -29.37 14.55 -7.97
C SER A 202 -28.12 14.00 -7.29
N ALA A 203 -27.68 14.65 -6.21
CA ALA A 203 -26.51 14.23 -5.45
C ALA A 203 -26.60 12.79 -4.92
N GLU A 204 -27.81 12.31 -4.57
CA GLU A 204 -28.01 10.91 -4.16
C GLU A 204 -28.01 9.93 -5.33
N GLU A 205 -28.48 10.33 -6.51
CA GLU A 205 -28.38 9.50 -7.73
C GLU A 205 -26.90 9.32 -8.14
N VAL A 206 -26.12 10.40 -8.14
CA VAL A 206 -24.66 10.35 -8.39
C VAL A 206 -23.97 9.49 -7.34
N LYS A 207 -24.27 9.68 -6.04
CA LYS A 207 -23.73 8.82 -4.97
C LYS A 207 -24.05 7.36 -5.18
N ARG A 208 -25.31 7.01 -5.45
CA ARG A 208 -25.74 5.62 -5.62
C ARG A 208 -25.07 4.99 -6.84
N ALA A 209 -24.95 5.76 -7.91
CA ALA A 209 -24.30 5.36 -9.15
C ALA A 209 -22.77 5.18 -9.01
N VAL A 210 -22.08 5.97 -8.18
CA VAL A 210 -20.63 5.82 -7.91
C VAL A 210 -20.36 4.72 -6.86
N ARG A 211 -21.29 4.45 -5.93
CA ARG A 211 -21.16 3.39 -4.90
C ARG A 211 -21.17 1.97 -5.51
N LEU A 212 -22.06 1.73 -6.47
CA LEU A 212 -22.29 0.38 -7.02
C LEU A 212 -21.05 -0.20 -7.73
N PRO A 213 -20.30 0.57 -8.54
CA PRO A 213 -19.13 0.04 -9.20
C PRO A 213 -17.92 -0.18 -8.29
N LEU A 214 -17.72 0.65 -7.25
CA LEU A 214 -16.65 0.45 -6.26
C LEU A 214 -16.84 -0.82 -5.41
N LEU A 215 -18.08 -1.32 -5.33
CA LEU A 215 -18.45 -2.56 -4.69
C LEU A 215 -18.53 -3.75 -5.66
N ASP A 216 -18.36 -3.50 -6.96
CA ASP A 216 -18.36 -4.57 -7.93
C ASP A 216 -17.08 -5.41 -7.77
N PRO A 217 -17.20 -6.74 -7.66
CA PRO A 217 -16.05 -7.62 -7.47
C PRO A 217 -15.01 -7.50 -8.58
N ALA A 218 -15.38 -7.20 -9.82
CA ALA A 218 -14.42 -6.98 -10.89
C ALA A 218 -13.60 -5.71 -10.67
N PHE A 219 -14.21 -4.64 -10.15
CA PHE A 219 -13.50 -3.42 -9.77
C PHE A 219 -12.59 -3.66 -8.56
N GLN A 220 -13.09 -4.35 -7.52
CA GLN A 220 -12.29 -4.71 -6.35
C GLN A 220 -11.06 -5.56 -6.71
N ILE A 221 -11.22 -6.48 -7.67
CA ILE A 221 -10.13 -7.29 -8.22
C ILE A 221 -9.18 -6.41 -9.04
N GLY A 222 -9.70 -5.53 -9.87
CA GLY A 222 -8.89 -4.58 -10.65
C GLY A 222 -8.03 -3.66 -9.78
N LEU A 223 -8.65 -3.03 -8.79
CA LEU A 223 -7.99 -2.16 -7.82
C LEU A 223 -7.02 -2.97 -6.93
N GLY A 224 -7.47 -4.12 -6.43
CA GLY A 224 -6.66 -5.03 -5.63
C GLY A 224 -5.43 -5.50 -6.38
N LEU A 225 -5.56 -5.96 -7.63
CA LEU A 225 -4.45 -6.36 -8.48
C LEU A 225 -3.57 -5.18 -8.89
N GLY A 226 -4.11 -3.97 -9.11
CA GLY A 226 -3.32 -2.77 -9.39
C GLY A 226 -2.44 -2.35 -8.20
N VAL A 227 -3.03 -2.32 -7.01
CA VAL A 227 -2.33 -2.03 -5.74
C VAL A 227 -1.35 -3.16 -5.40
N LEU A 228 -1.77 -4.42 -5.51
CA LEU A 228 -0.91 -5.56 -5.20
C LEU A 228 0.19 -5.76 -6.25
N SER A 229 -0.04 -5.50 -7.54
CA SER A 229 1.01 -5.61 -8.57
C SER A 229 2.06 -4.50 -8.46
N SER A 230 1.64 -3.29 -8.10
CA SER A 230 2.58 -2.21 -7.79
C SER A 230 3.41 -2.50 -6.53
N ILE A 231 2.86 -3.26 -5.57
CA ILE A 231 3.56 -3.73 -4.37
C ILE A 231 4.40 -5.01 -4.63
N LEU A 232 3.96 -5.93 -5.50
CA LEU A 232 4.52 -7.28 -5.60
C LEU A 232 5.39 -7.54 -6.84
N GLY A 233 5.36 -6.72 -7.92
CA GLY A 233 6.05 -7.14 -9.14
C GLY A 233 6.15 -6.23 -10.36
N GLY A 234 5.86 -4.93 -10.26
CA GLY A 234 6.15 -4.00 -11.36
C GLY A 234 7.66 -3.87 -11.65
N PRO A 235 8.07 -3.46 -12.87
CA PRO A 235 9.46 -3.28 -13.26
C PRO A 235 10.19 -2.25 -12.39
N LYS A 236 10.81 -2.82 -11.35
CA LYS A 236 11.94 -2.54 -10.46
C LYS A 236 12.58 -1.14 -10.36
N GLU A 237 12.38 -0.23 -11.30
CA GLU A 237 13.03 1.09 -11.33
C GLU A 237 12.03 2.27 -11.43
N VAL A 238 10.76 2.01 -11.75
CA VAL A 238 9.76 3.07 -12.01
C VAL A 238 8.39 2.60 -11.49
N LEU A 239 7.86 3.22 -10.41
CA LEU A 239 6.51 2.90 -9.92
C LEU A 239 5.47 3.07 -11.07
N PRO A 240 4.55 2.11 -11.27
CA PRO A 240 3.69 2.08 -12.46
C PRO A 240 2.57 3.12 -12.40
N LEU A 241 2.07 3.52 -13.57
CA LEU A 241 0.78 4.22 -13.72
C LEU A 241 -0.32 3.16 -13.83
N VAL A 242 -1.34 3.24 -12.99
CA VAL A 242 -2.52 2.36 -13.08
C VAL A 242 -3.70 3.19 -13.57
N GLU A 243 -4.26 2.81 -14.71
CA GLU A 243 -5.49 3.40 -15.27
C GLU A 243 -6.63 2.39 -15.07
N ILE A 244 -7.76 2.82 -14.53
CA ILE A 244 -8.95 2.00 -14.35
C ILE A 244 -10.11 2.71 -15.04
N ALA A 245 -10.60 2.14 -16.12
CA ALA A 245 -11.84 2.55 -16.75
C ALA A 245 -12.96 1.62 -16.31
N LEU A 246 -14.10 2.20 -15.98
CA LEU A 246 -15.27 1.50 -15.49
C LEU A 246 -16.49 1.97 -16.26
N SER A 247 -17.28 1.01 -16.73
CA SER A 247 -18.59 1.23 -17.29
C SER A 247 -19.61 0.36 -16.59
N SER A 248 -20.77 0.94 -16.30
CA SER A 248 -21.89 0.22 -15.72
C SER A 248 -23.18 0.78 -16.28
N GLU A 249 -24.04 -0.10 -16.78
CA GLU A 249 -25.32 0.29 -17.36
C GLU A 249 -26.43 -0.61 -16.82
N ASN A 250 -27.52 0.01 -16.38
CA ASN A 250 -28.78 -0.68 -16.12
C ASN A 250 -29.96 0.18 -16.60
N SER A 251 -31.18 -0.33 -16.43
CA SER A 251 -32.40 0.37 -16.82
C SER A 251 -32.63 1.74 -16.16
N GLN A 252 -31.85 2.10 -15.14
CA GLN A 252 -32.00 3.33 -14.36
C GLN A 252 -30.80 4.29 -14.49
N ASN A 253 -29.59 3.79 -14.72
CA ASN A 253 -28.37 4.59 -14.71
C ASN A 253 -27.32 4.08 -15.69
N GLU A 254 -26.62 5.01 -16.31
CA GLU A 254 -25.38 4.80 -17.05
C GLU A 254 -24.24 5.51 -16.31
N VAL A 255 -23.16 4.77 -16.03
CA VAL A 255 -21.99 5.24 -15.30
C VAL A 255 -20.74 4.96 -16.12
N HIS A 256 -19.94 5.99 -16.33
CA HIS A 256 -18.58 5.88 -16.87
C HIS A 256 -17.62 6.56 -15.91
N ALA A 257 -16.54 5.90 -15.54
CA ALA A 257 -15.53 6.45 -14.63
C ALA A 257 -14.13 6.01 -15.04
N ASP A 258 -13.23 6.97 -15.17
CA ASP A 258 -11.81 6.77 -15.46
C ASP A 258 -10.99 7.23 -14.26
N TYR A 259 -10.11 6.37 -13.77
CA TYR A 259 -9.22 6.63 -12.64
C TYR A 259 -7.77 6.45 -13.04
N ASP A 260 -6.95 7.47 -12.79
CA ASP A 260 -5.50 7.42 -12.97
C ASP A 260 -4.81 7.44 -11.61
N VAL A 261 -4.01 6.42 -11.32
CA VAL A 261 -3.22 6.30 -10.10
C VAL A 261 -1.73 6.47 -10.42
N ASP A 262 -1.18 7.65 -10.11
CA ASP A 262 0.25 7.94 -10.29
C ASP A 262 1.02 7.77 -8.97
N LEU A 263 1.63 6.59 -8.82
CA LEU A 263 2.37 6.20 -7.61
C LEU A 263 3.75 6.86 -7.46
N GLN A 264 4.15 7.77 -8.37
CA GLN A 264 5.43 8.48 -8.29
C GLN A 264 5.33 9.90 -7.70
N ARG A 265 4.13 10.46 -7.65
CA ARG A 265 3.96 11.84 -7.18
C ARG A 265 4.16 11.88 -5.67
N ALA A 266 4.79 12.93 -5.14
CA ALA A 266 5.08 13.04 -3.71
C ALA A 266 3.83 12.90 -2.79
N GLU A 267 2.64 13.19 -3.34
CA GLU A 267 1.33 13.07 -2.68
C GLU A 267 0.49 11.88 -3.22
N ASN A 268 0.96 11.19 -4.25
CA ASN A 268 0.33 10.06 -4.93
C ASN A 268 -1.20 10.22 -5.13
N PRO A 269 -1.69 11.29 -5.78
CA PRO A 269 -3.12 11.42 -6.03
C PRO A 269 -3.56 10.40 -7.08
N VAL A 270 -4.53 9.56 -6.73
CA VAL A 270 -5.51 9.00 -7.65
C VAL A 270 -6.36 10.14 -8.14
N ILE A 271 -6.49 10.30 -9.44
CA ILE A 271 -7.39 11.30 -10.05
C ILE A 271 -8.43 10.51 -10.82
N GLY A 272 -9.66 10.54 -10.31
CA GLY A 272 -10.84 9.99 -10.96
C GLY A 272 -11.63 11.08 -11.67
N SER A 273 -12.19 10.78 -12.82
CA SER A 273 -13.23 11.61 -13.44
C SER A 273 -14.22 10.70 -14.17
N GLY A 274 -15.45 11.15 -14.32
CA GLY A 274 -16.47 10.31 -14.93
C GLY A 274 -17.76 11.05 -15.18
N SER A 275 -18.80 10.31 -15.54
CA SER A 275 -20.15 10.82 -15.64
C SER A 275 -21.19 9.79 -15.19
N VAL A 276 -22.28 10.28 -14.63
CA VAL A 276 -23.49 9.50 -14.33
C VAL A 276 -24.66 10.17 -15.06
N ASN A 277 -25.33 9.46 -15.97
CA ASN A 277 -26.44 10.01 -16.76
C ASN A 277 -26.10 11.40 -17.36
N SER A 278 -24.91 11.51 -17.96
CA SER A 278 -24.34 12.75 -18.52
C SER A 278 -23.97 13.86 -17.52
N THR A 279 -24.06 13.61 -16.21
CA THR A 279 -23.58 14.53 -15.17
C THR A 279 -22.14 14.17 -14.81
N SER A 280 -21.19 15.02 -15.20
CA SER A 280 -19.76 14.79 -14.94
C SER A 280 -19.42 14.90 -13.46
N PHE A 281 -18.46 14.09 -12.98
CA PHE A 281 -17.86 14.16 -11.66
C PHE A 281 -16.33 14.05 -11.72
N ALA A 282 -15.67 14.50 -10.67
CA ALA A 282 -14.23 14.32 -10.47
C ALA A 282 -13.97 13.93 -9.01
N GLU A 283 -13.01 13.04 -8.80
CA GLU A 283 -12.58 12.56 -7.49
C GLU A 283 -11.06 12.63 -7.43
N VAL A 284 -10.52 12.96 -6.27
CA VAL A 284 -9.09 12.86 -6.00
C VAL A 284 -8.93 11.98 -4.79
N ALA A 285 -8.30 10.83 -4.94
CA ALA A 285 -7.89 10.02 -3.80
C ALA A 285 -6.42 10.30 -3.48
N ASN A 286 -6.08 10.73 -2.28
CA ASN A 286 -4.68 10.88 -1.90
C ASN A 286 -4.17 9.56 -1.33
N LEU A 287 -3.11 9.00 -1.91
CA LEU A 287 -2.34 7.93 -1.26
C LEU A 287 -1.38 8.55 -0.24
N LYS A 288 -1.84 8.62 1.00
CA LYS A 288 -1.03 9.04 2.14
C LYS A 288 -0.84 7.84 3.05
N GLU A 289 0.42 7.46 3.31
CA GLU A 289 0.76 6.48 4.36
C GLU A 289 0.20 5.06 4.13
N GLY A 290 0.12 4.60 2.87
CA GLY A 290 -0.41 3.27 2.55
C GLY A 290 -1.93 3.20 2.68
N LYS A 291 -2.55 4.37 2.86
CA LYS A 291 -3.99 4.61 2.91
C LYS A 291 -4.43 5.40 1.70
N VAL A 292 -5.43 4.90 0.99
CA VAL A 292 -6.10 5.65 -0.07
C VAL A 292 -7.24 6.44 0.58
N TYR A 293 -7.18 7.77 0.53
CA TYR A 293 -8.22 8.67 1.05
C TYR A 293 -8.98 9.30 -0.10
N TRP A 294 -10.23 8.92 -0.31
CA TRP A 294 -11.04 9.36 -1.46
C TRP A 294 -11.78 10.67 -1.17
N ASN A 295 -11.42 11.76 -1.86
CA ASN A 295 -12.12 13.04 -1.81
C ASN A 295 -12.86 13.31 -3.13
N SER A 296 -14.19 13.20 -3.13
CA SER A 296 -15.02 13.51 -4.30
C SER A 296 -15.32 15.01 -4.38
N ALA A 297 -15.19 15.62 -5.57
CA ALA A 297 -15.23 17.07 -5.76
C ALA A 297 -16.61 17.67 -6.09
N LEU A 298 -17.68 16.88 -6.09
CA LEU A 298 -19.04 17.40 -6.19
C LEU A 298 -19.73 17.30 -4.85
N ASN A 299 -20.20 18.39 -4.24
CA ASN A 299 -21.26 18.53 -3.20
C ASN A 299 -21.59 17.34 -2.26
N LEU A 300 -20.64 16.46 -2.00
CA LEU A 300 -20.76 15.19 -1.31
C LEU A 300 -19.71 15.28 -0.21
N LYS A 301 -20.17 15.16 1.03
CA LYS A 301 -19.29 15.06 2.20
C LYS A 301 -18.16 14.09 1.87
N SER A 302 -16.92 14.52 2.10
CA SER A 302 -15.71 13.74 1.88
C SER A 302 -15.94 12.29 2.27
N SER A 303 -15.64 11.36 1.36
CA SER A 303 -15.70 9.95 1.72
C SER A 303 -14.55 9.71 2.71
N SER A 304 -14.85 9.29 3.93
CA SER A 304 -13.82 8.98 4.93
C SER A 304 -13.30 7.56 4.77
N LEU A 305 -13.43 6.99 3.57
CA LEU A 305 -12.98 5.66 3.26
C LEU A 305 -11.45 5.61 3.29
N VAL A 306 -10.94 4.65 4.05
CA VAL A 306 -9.53 4.34 4.22
C VAL A 306 -9.30 2.93 3.72
N MET A 307 -8.38 2.76 2.78
CA MET A 307 -7.94 1.44 2.31
C MET A 307 -6.53 1.14 2.80
N GLU A 308 -6.31 0.07 3.56
CA GLU A 308 -5.01 -0.27 4.17
C GLU A 308 -4.62 -1.71 3.80
N VAL A 309 -3.38 -1.94 3.37
CA VAL A 309 -2.89 -3.31 3.13
C VAL A 309 -2.73 -4.02 4.48
N GLY A 310 -3.33 -5.21 4.60
CA GLY A 310 -3.26 -6.02 5.80
C GLY A 310 -1.85 -6.49 6.13
N GLU A 311 -1.62 -6.85 7.39
CA GLU A 311 -0.31 -7.28 7.88
C GLU A 311 0.21 -8.54 7.17
N ASP A 312 -0.71 -9.36 6.67
CA ASP A 312 -0.45 -10.59 5.90
C ASP A 312 0.04 -10.32 4.47
N GLU A 313 -0.02 -9.07 4.00
CA GLU A 313 0.34 -8.65 2.64
C GLU A 313 -0.47 -9.37 1.54
N GLN A 314 -1.55 -10.04 1.91
CA GLN A 314 -2.48 -10.73 1.02
C GLN A 314 -3.89 -10.14 1.10
N SER A 315 -4.11 -9.19 2.01
CA SER A 315 -5.38 -8.53 2.19
C SER A 315 -5.32 -7.02 2.08
N VAL A 316 -6.46 -6.40 1.76
CA VAL A 316 -6.70 -4.96 1.79
C VAL A 316 -7.94 -4.71 2.64
N LEU A 317 -7.80 -3.96 3.71
CA LEU A 317 -8.88 -3.52 4.59
C LEU A 317 -9.45 -2.21 4.08
N MET A 318 -10.77 -2.11 3.95
CA MET A 318 -11.50 -0.91 3.56
C MET A 318 -12.41 -0.49 4.70
N LYS A 319 -12.11 0.64 5.37
CA LYS A 319 -12.85 1.12 6.54
C LYS A 319 -13.27 2.57 6.39
N GLY A 320 -14.50 2.92 6.76
CA GLY A 320 -14.96 4.30 6.80
C GLY A 320 -16.29 4.50 6.08
N GLN A 321 -16.45 5.63 5.40
CA GLN A 321 -17.68 5.96 4.67
C GLN A 321 -17.43 5.92 3.17
N LEU A 322 -17.97 4.92 2.47
CA LEU A 322 -17.96 4.86 1.00
C LEU A 322 -19.19 5.60 0.46
N GLY A 323 -19.00 6.80 -0.07
CA GLY A 323 -20.11 7.65 -0.54
C GLY A 323 -21.14 7.97 0.55
N GLY A 324 -20.75 7.97 1.83
CA GLY A 324 -21.66 8.19 2.97
C GLY A 324 -22.35 6.93 3.51
N VAL A 325 -21.91 5.74 3.10
CA VAL A 325 -22.36 4.45 3.64
C VAL A 325 -21.26 3.86 4.52
N PRO A 326 -21.56 3.38 5.75
CA PRO A 326 -20.58 2.67 6.57
C PRO A 326 -20.04 1.42 5.87
N THR A 327 -18.72 1.33 5.75
CA THR A 327 -18.00 0.25 5.08
C THR A 327 -16.91 -0.28 6.00
N ASP A 328 -16.86 -1.59 6.19
CA ASP A 328 -15.78 -2.32 6.85
C ASP A 328 -15.59 -3.66 6.13
N LEU A 329 -14.74 -3.67 5.09
CA LEU A 329 -14.52 -4.83 4.22
C LEU A 329 -13.05 -5.24 4.28
N THR A 330 -12.77 -6.53 4.12
CA THR A 330 -11.43 -7.09 3.96
C THR A 330 -11.41 -7.91 2.68
N LEU A 331 -10.60 -7.45 1.72
CA LEU A 331 -10.39 -8.09 0.43
C LEU A 331 -9.15 -8.95 0.55
N SER A 332 -9.23 -10.26 0.32
CA SER A 332 -8.10 -11.18 0.48
C SER A 332 -7.85 -11.95 -0.80
N ILE A 333 -6.58 -12.17 -1.13
CA ILE A 333 -6.18 -13.07 -2.20
C ILE A 333 -6.39 -14.52 -1.73
N VAL A 334 -7.11 -15.32 -2.51
CA VAL A 334 -7.26 -16.75 -2.27
C VAL A 334 -6.19 -17.51 -3.03
N LYS A 335 -5.48 -18.40 -2.33
CA LYS A 335 -4.46 -19.28 -2.90
C LYS A 335 -4.81 -20.75 -2.68
N ASP A 336 -4.41 -21.61 -3.60
CA ASP A 336 -4.46 -23.05 -3.40
C ASP A 336 -3.28 -23.58 -2.58
N ASP A 337 -3.27 -24.90 -2.33
CA ASP A 337 -2.23 -25.61 -1.56
C ASP A 337 -0.82 -25.48 -2.16
N LYS A 338 -0.71 -25.04 -3.43
CA LYS A 338 0.56 -24.80 -4.12
C LYS A 338 0.96 -23.32 -4.10
N GLY A 339 0.21 -22.48 -3.38
CA GLY A 339 0.43 -21.04 -3.29
C GLY A 339 -0.01 -20.26 -4.53
N ARG A 340 -0.77 -20.87 -5.44
CA ARG A 340 -1.23 -20.25 -6.69
C ARG A 340 -2.50 -19.47 -6.44
N VAL A 341 -2.60 -18.26 -6.99
CA VAL A 341 -3.81 -17.44 -6.82
C VAL A 341 -4.97 -18.05 -7.59
N THR A 342 -6.05 -18.36 -6.89
CA THR A 342 -7.27 -18.98 -7.45
C THR A 342 -8.47 -18.04 -7.41
N GLY A 343 -8.33 -16.87 -6.80
CA GLY A 343 -9.45 -15.94 -6.65
C GLY A 343 -9.19 -14.84 -5.64
N MET A 344 -10.27 -14.14 -5.29
CA MET A 344 -10.31 -13.18 -4.20
C MET A 344 -11.56 -13.41 -3.33
N GLN A 345 -11.44 -13.07 -2.06
CA GLN A 345 -12.57 -13.13 -1.13
C GLN A 345 -12.68 -11.78 -0.43
N THR A 346 -13.86 -11.17 -0.52
CA THR A 346 -14.20 -9.93 0.18
C THR A 346 -15.21 -10.25 1.28
N VAL A 347 -14.82 -10.02 2.53
CA VAL A 347 -15.66 -10.26 3.70
C VAL A 347 -15.80 -9.02 4.57
N GLY A 348 -16.92 -8.86 5.26
CA GLY A 348 -17.11 -7.82 6.25
C GLY A 348 -18.53 -7.30 6.31
N LYS A 349 -18.67 -5.99 6.44
CA LYS A 349 -19.95 -5.29 6.46
C LYS A 349 -19.97 -4.13 5.49
N PHE A 350 -21.07 -4.01 4.76
CA PHE A 350 -21.38 -2.85 3.94
C PHE A 350 -22.80 -2.40 4.29
N ASN A 351 -22.98 -1.11 4.56
CA ASN A 351 -24.25 -0.59 5.08
C ASN A 351 -24.75 -1.31 6.33
N GLU A 352 -23.82 -1.68 7.22
CA GLU A 352 -24.06 -2.49 8.43
C GLU A 352 -24.55 -3.94 8.17
N GLU A 353 -24.82 -4.29 6.92
CA GLU A 353 -25.23 -5.62 6.48
C GLU A 353 -24.02 -6.50 6.16
N PRO A 354 -24.13 -7.83 6.35
CA PRO A 354 -23.08 -8.77 5.97
C PRO A 354 -22.73 -8.68 4.47
N TYR A 355 -21.44 -8.63 4.19
CA TYR A 355 -20.89 -8.72 2.85
C TYR A 355 -19.92 -9.91 2.81
N ASN A 356 -20.18 -10.88 1.93
CA ASN A 356 -19.29 -12.03 1.74
C ASN A 356 -19.36 -12.46 0.28
N VAL A 357 -18.36 -12.06 -0.49
CA VAL A 357 -18.28 -12.36 -1.91
C VAL A 357 -16.97 -13.05 -2.21
N SER A 358 -17.04 -14.13 -2.96
CA SER A 358 -15.88 -14.87 -3.44
C SER A 358 -15.86 -14.84 -4.96
N SER A 359 -14.70 -14.56 -5.53
CA SER A 359 -14.42 -14.75 -6.94
C SER A 359 -13.48 -15.94 -7.11
N SER A 360 -13.74 -16.76 -8.13
CA SER A 360 -12.81 -17.79 -8.57
C SER A 360 -12.33 -17.46 -9.98
N LEU A 361 -11.02 -17.31 -10.14
CA LEU A 361 -10.36 -17.02 -11.40
C LEU A 361 -9.08 -17.85 -11.50
N ASN A 362 -8.92 -18.58 -12.61
CA ASN A 362 -7.70 -19.33 -12.88
C ASN A 362 -6.58 -18.39 -13.39
N LEU A 363 -5.80 -17.83 -12.47
CA LEU A 363 -4.74 -16.85 -12.75
C LEU A 363 -3.40 -17.44 -13.20
N GLU A 364 -3.25 -18.77 -13.19
CA GLU A 364 -1.96 -19.44 -13.45
C GLU A 364 -1.44 -19.20 -14.88
N GLY A 365 -2.35 -19.09 -15.87
CA GLY A 365 -1.99 -18.69 -17.23
C GLY A 365 -1.70 -17.19 -17.39
N LEU A 366 -2.29 -16.35 -16.53
CA LEU A 366 -2.36 -14.89 -16.72
C LEU A 366 -1.08 -14.17 -16.24
N ILE A 367 -0.41 -14.68 -15.20
CA ILE A 367 0.75 -14.02 -14.56
C ILE A 367 2.09 -14.61 -15.02
N LEU A 368 2.14 -15.92 -15.29
CA LEU A 368 3.38 -16.66 -15.59
C LEU A 368 3.64 -16.87 -17.10
N GLY A 369 2.63 -16.67 -17.95
CA GLY A 369 2.76 -16.80 -19.41
C GLY A 369 3.44 -15.59 -20.05
N GLY A 370 4.66 -15.78 -20.58
CA GLY A 370 5.32 -14.77 -21.39
C GLY A 370 4.55 -14.51 -22.70
N GLY A 371 3.90 -13.34 -22.79
CA GLY A 371 3.50 -12.72 -24.07
C GLY A 371 2.18 -13.17 -24.72
N ALA A 372 1.32 -13.94 -24.04
CA ALA A 372 0.05 -14.39 -24.62
C ALA A 372 -1.17 -13.62 -24.08
N GLN A 373 -2.11 -13.32 -24.97
CA GLN A 373 -3.46 -12.86 -24.61
C GLN A 373 -4.25 -14.07 -24.11
N HIS A 374 -4.80 -13.97 -22.90
CA HIS A 374 -5.53 -15.06 -22.27
C HIS A 374 -6.97 -14.64 -22.01
N HIS A 375 -7.88 -15.60 -22.18
CA HIS A 375 -9.31 -15.46 -21.93
C HIS A 375 -9.68 -16.48 -20.86
N SER A 376 -10.38 -16.05 -19.81
CA SER A 376 -10.91 -16.91 -18.75
C SER A 376 -12.25 -16.37 -18.30
N ASP A 377 -13.09 -17.25 -17.79
CA ASP A 377 -14.27 -16.83 -17.06
C ASP A 377 -13.90 -16.64 -15.58
N MET A 378 -14.51 -15.65 -14.96
CA MET A 378 -14.48 -15.42 -13.52
C MET A 378 -15.88 -15.58 -12.97
N HIS A 379 -16.04 -16.58 -12.12
CA HIS A 379 -17.29 -16.78 -11.41
C HIS A 379 -17.23 -16.04 -10.07
N VAL A 380 -18.27 -15.29 -9.78
CA VAL A 380 -18.42 -14.46 -8.60
C VAL A 380 -19.70 -14.87 -7.90
N THR A 381 -19.57 -15.39 -6.69
CA THR A 381 -20.70 -15.85 -5.89
C THR A 381 -20.63 -15.28 -4.48
N GLY A 382 -21.76 -14.97 -3.87
CA GLY A 382 -21.76 -14.49 -2.49
C GLY A 382 -23.07 -13.90 -2.04
N VAL A 383 -22.98 -13.11 -0.96
CA VAL A 383 -24.10 -12.36 -0.39
C VAL A 383 -23.69 -10.89 -0.28
N VAL A 384 -24.54 -10.02 -0.82
CA VAL A 384 -24.41 -8.56 -0.73
C VAL A 384 -25.71 -8.01 -0.18
N ASN A 385 -25.67 -7.35 0.99
CA ASN A 385 -26.86 -6.80 1.65
C ASN A 385 -27.99 -7.83 1.84
N GLY A 386 -27.64 -9.09 2.12
CA GLY A 386 -28.61 -10.18 2.31
C GLY A 386 -29.14 -10.81 1.01
N GLU A 387 -28.77 -10.31 -0.17
CA GLU A 387 -29.15 -10.89 -1.46
C GLU A 387 -28.03 -11.77 -2.03
N ASN A 388 -28.40 -12.90 -2.65
CA ASN A 388 -27.43 -13.77 -3.31
C ASN A 388 -26.93 -13.11 -4.60
N LEU A 389 -25.62 -12.98 -4.69
CA LEU A 389 -24.90 -12.59 -5.90
C LEU A 389 -24.40 -13.85 -6.60
N ASP A 390 -24.72 -13.99 -7.88
CA ASP A 390 -24.14 -15.00 -8.77
C ASP A 390 -23.95 -14.36 -10.15
N ARG A 391 -22.68 -14.17 -10.55
CA ARG A 391 -22.30 -13.53 -11.81
C ARG A 391 -21.12 -14.24 -12.43
N THR A 392 -21.11 -14.28 -13.76
CA THR A 392 -19.95 -14.72 -14.53
C THR A 392 -19.46 -13.55 -15.38
N TYR A 393 -18.17 -13.24 -15.23
CA TYR A 393 -17.49 -12.21 -16.00
C TYR A 393 -16.58 -12.88 -17.03
N GLN A 394 -16.61 -12.38 -18.26
CA GLN A 394 -15.60 -12.70 -19.26
C GLN A 394 -14.36 -11.87 -18.98
N VAL A 395 -13.27 -12.52 -18.57
CA VAL A 395 -12.00 -11.87 -18.24
C VAL A 395 -11.01 -12.07 -19.37
N LYS A 396 -10.46 -10.97 -19.86
CA LYS A 396 -9.35 -10.94 -20.80
C LYS A 396 -8.16 -10.32 -20.09
N VAL A 397 -7.01 -10.97 -20.15
CA VAL A 397 -5.76 -10.37 -19.69
C VAL A 397 -4.75 -10.39 -20.82
N LYS A 398 -4.09 -9.27 -20.99
CA LYS A 398 -3.07 -9.07 -22.01
C LYS A 398 -1.83 -8.49 -21.34
N ARG A 399 -0.70 -9.15 -21.53
CA ARG A 399 0.60 -8.67 -21.08
C ARG A 399 1.47 -8.31 -22.27
N ASN A 400 1.94 -7.07 -22.33
CA ASN A 400 2.81 -6.61 -23.41
C ASN A 400 3.91 -5.70 -22.86
N ARG A 401 5.18 -6.14 -22.96
CA ARG A 401 6.38 -5.35 -22.59
C ARG A 401 6.19 -4.57 -21.28
N GLY A 402 5.97 -5.31 -20.20
CA GLY A 402 5.76 -4.81 -18.83
C GLY A 402 4.44 -4.08 -18.55
N ASN A 403 3.62 -3.82 -19.56
CA ASN A 403 2.22 -3.43 -19.37
C ASN A 403 1.34 -4.65 -19.12
N LEU A 404 0.36 -4.49 -18.23
CA LEU A 404 -0.69 -5.47 -17.96
C LEU A 404 -2.04 -4.80 -18.21
N GLU A 405 -2.85 -5.37 -19.09
CA GLU A 405 -4.23 -4.97 -19.30
C GLU A 405 -5.15 -6.10 -18.84
N LEU A 406 -6.13 -5.80 -18.01
CA LEU A 406 -7.17 -6.70 -17.55
C LEU A 406 -8.51 -6.10 -17.91
N SER A 407 -9.36 -6.85 -18.58
CA SER A 407 -10.73 -6.47 -18.92
C SER A 407 -11.66 -7.52 -18.36
N ALA A 408 -12.63 -7.13 -17.53
CA ALA A 408 -13.63 -8.02 -16.96
C ALA A 408 -15.02 -7.46 -17.29
N HIS A 409 -15.80 -8.21 -18.08
CA HIS A 409 -17.10 -7.76 -18.56
C HIS A 409 -18.17 -8.80 -18.22
N HIS A 410 -19.20 -8.37 -17.50
CA HIS A 410 -20.40 -9.16 -17.25
C HIS A 410 -21.49 -8.73 -18.23
N GLN A 411 -21.93 -9.67 -19.07
CA GLN A 411 -23.14 -9.51 -19.85
C GLN A 411 -24.32 -10.11 -19.08
N PRO A 412 -25.41 -9.36 -18.91
CA PRO A 412 -26.60 -9.82 -18.22
C PRO A 412 -27.34 -10.87 -19.04
N ASN A 413 -27.91 -11.85 -18.36
CA ASN A 413 -28.76 -12.87 -18.97
C ASN A 413 -30.24 -12.47 -19.00
N THR A 414 -30.61 -11.39 -18.29
CA THR A 414 -31.96 -10.83 -18.21
C THR A 414 -31.93 -9.30 -18.19
N GLU A 415 -33.01 -8.62 -18.59
CA GLU A 415 -33.09 -7.14 -18.64
C GLU A 415 -32.94 -6.46 -17.27
N ASP A 416 -33.20 -7.19 -16.18
CA ASP A 416 -33.07 -6.68 -14.80
C ASP A 416 -31.62 -6.77 -14.25
N GLN A 417 -30.72 -7.45 -14.97
CA GLN A 417 -29.32 -7.59 -14.56
C GLN A 417 -28.48 -6.43 -15.12
N GLN A 418 -27.62 -5.89 -14.26
CA GLN A 418 -26.74 -4.77 -14.56
C GLN A 418 -25.58 -5.22 -15.47
N MET A 419 -25.35 -4.50 -16.57
CA MET A 419 -24.09 -4.61 -17.31
C MET A 419 -22.97 -3.98 -16.51
N VAL A 420 -21.84 -4.68 -16.39
CA VAL A 420 -20.64 -4.14 -15.72
C VAL A 420 -19.41 -4.47 -16.55
N GLY A 421 -18.65 -3.44 -16.89
CA GLY A 421 -17.35 -3.53 -17.54
C GLY A 421 -16.29 -2.85 -16.69
N VAL A 422 -15.17 -3.53 -16.47
CA VAL A 422 -13.99 -2.97 -15.81
C VAL A 422 -12.77 -3.26 -16.67
N ASP A 423 -12.07 -2.20 -17.05
CA ASP A 423 -10.82 -2.27 -17.79
C ASP A 423 -9.70 -1.63 -16.96
N VAL A 424 -8.73 -2.42 -16.54
CA VAL A 424 -7.54 -1.99 -15.79
C VAL A 424 -6.31 -2.10 -16.65
N LYS A 425 -5.55 -1.02 -16.74
CA LYS A 425 -4.26 -0.97 -17.44
C LYS A 425 -3.17 -0.54 -16.47
N VAL A 426 -2.26 -1.45 -16.17
CA VAL A 426 -1.02 -1.15 -15.46
C VAL A 426 0.04 -0.89 -16.52
N LYS A 427 0.51 0.35 -16.61
CA LYS A 427 1.53 0.77 -17.58
C LYS A 427 2.90 0.86 -16.91
N GLU A 428 3.86 0.12 -17.46
CA GLU A 428 5.29 0.38 -17.26
C GLU A 428 5.61 1.71 -17.95
N ARG A 429 6.11 2.69 -17.18
CA ARG A 429 6.62 3.93 -17.78
C ARG A 429 7.96 3.61 -18.43
N SER A 430 8.07 3.87 -19.73
CA SER A 430 9.37 3.77 -20.41
C SER A 430 10.34 4.74 -19.75
N SER A 431 11.49 4.25 -19.29
CA SER A 431 12.64 5.08 -18.94
C SER A 431 13.11 5.79 -20.22
N ARG A 432 12.51 6.94 -20.55
CA ARG A 432 13.01 7.78 -21.64
C ARG A 432 13.84 8.92 -21.05
N SER A 433 15.15 8.75 -21.27
CA SER A 433 16.22 9.72 -21.55
C SER A 433 16.30 10.99 -20.70
#